data_AF-A0A171DIW1-F1
#
_entry.id   AF-A0A171DIW1-F1
#
_cell.length_a   1.000
_cell.length_b   1.000
_cell.length_c   1.000
_cell.angle_alpha   90.00
_cell.angle_beta   90.00
_cell.angle_gamma   90.00
#
_symmetry.space_group_name_H-M   'P 1'
#
loop_
_entity.id
_entity.type
_entity.pdbx_description
1 polymer ?
#
loop_
_entity_poly.entity_id
_entity_poly.type
_entity_poly.pdbx_seq_one_letter_code
_entity_poly.pdbx_strand_id
1 'polypeptide(L)'
;MSVNYYALLPGTDPAEEGLHIGKHSGGWEFLFRAHPDRGLTTVATWTELLTAPDVVIRAEHGRTETAEEFLAWATRRPATSPEPMRAHARHHISYRDEGGAAFLDHAFC
;
A
#
# COMPACT_ATOMS: atom_id res chain seq x y z
N MET A 1 1.56 8.20 12.88
CA MET A 1 0.12 8.11 12.57
C MET A 1 -0.09 7.12 11.43
N SER A 2 -1.14 6.31 11.56
CA SER A 2 -1.83 5.47 10.56
C SER A 2 -2.34 6.18 9.33
N VAL A 3 -2.08 5.75 8.08
CA VAL A 3 -3.00 6.04 6.96
C VAL A 3 -3.16 4.79 6.09
N ASN A 4 -4.36 4.24 6.01
CA ASN A 4 -4.71 3.18 5.06
C ASN A 4 -5.09 3.77 3.70
N TYR A 5 -4.81 3.01 2.63
CA TYR A 5 -5.09 3.39 1.25
C TYR A 5 -5.87 2.30 0.54
N TYR A 6 -6.82 2.72 -0.30
CA TYR A 6 -7.78 1.85 -0.97
C TYR A 6 -7.86 2.17 -2.46
N ALA A 7 -8.08 1.15 -3.28
CA ALA A 7 -8.37 1.27 -4.71
C ALA A 7 -9.87 1.12 -4.93
N LEU A 8 -10.50 2.14 -5.49
CA LEU A 8 -11.88 2.10 -5.95
C LEU A 8 -11.87 1.59 -7.38
N LEU A 9 -12.36 0.37 -7.56
CA LEU A 9 -12.45 -0.28 -8.87
C LEU A 9 -13.75 0.13 -9.58
N PRO A 10 -13.80 0.09 -10.92
CA PRO A 10 -15.02 0.35 -11.66
C PRO A 10 -16.17 -0.53 -11.18
N GLY A 11 -17.31 0.09 -10.86
CA GLY A 11 -18.49 -0.60 -10.33
C GLY A 11 -18.47 -0.89 -8.83
N THR A 12 -17.44 -0.47 -8.10
CA THR A 12 -17.45 -0.44 -6.62
C THR A 12 -18.40 0.67 -6.16
N ASP A 13 -19.26 0.40 -5.18
CA ASP A 13 -20.11 1.43 -4.59
C ASP A 13 -19.21 2.51 -3.94
N PRO A 14 -19.40 3.81 -4.24
CA PRO A 14 -18.64 4.89 -3.60
C PRO A 14 -18.69 4.89 -2.06
N ALA A 15 -19.74 4.31 -1.48
CA ALA A 15 -19.93 4.15 -0.04
C ALA A 15 -19.09 3.01 0.56
N GLU A 16 -18.59 2.08 -0.26
CA GLU A 16 -17.64 1.06 0.19
C GLU A 16 -16.24 1.64 0.31
N GLU A 17 -15.42 1.09 1.22
CA GLU A 17 -14.05 1.55 1.42
C GLU A 17 -13.16 1.34 0.18
N GLY A 18 -13.43 0.28 -0.59
CA GLY A 18 -12.64 -0.15 -1.75
C GLY A 18 -11.69 -1.31 -1.43
N LEU A 19 -10.89 -1.70 -2.42
CA LEU A 19 -9.87 -2.74 -2.25
C LEU A 19 -8.68 -2.17 -1.47
N HIS A 20 -8.43 -2.70 -0.28
CA HIS A 20 -7.34 -2.23 0.59
C HIS A 20 -5.96 -2.50 -0.06
N ILE A 21 -5.27 -1.43 -0.46
CA ILE A 21 -3.93 -1.46 -1.10
C ILE A 21 -2.85 -1.72 -0.05
N GLY A 22 -2.97 -1.07 1.10
CA GLY A 22 -1.97 -1.14 2.16
C GLY A 22 -2.01 0.08 3.07
N LYS A 23 -0.94 0.25 3.83
CA LYS A 23 -0.87 1.28 4.87
C LYS A 23 0.48 1.98 4.91
N HIS A 24 0.43 3.29 5.06
CA HIS A 24 1.56 4.13 5.43
C HIS A 24 1.57 4.33 6.95
N SER A 25 2.69 4.03 7.60
CA SER A 25 2.90 4.33 9.02
C SER A 25 3.98 5.40 9.12
N GLY A 26 3.62 6.59 9.61
CA GLY A 26 4.51 7.76 9.60
C GLY A 26 5.94 7.44 10.06
N GLY A 27 6.90 7.59 9.13
CA GLY A 27 8.32 7.29 9.31
C GLY A 27 8.79 5.94 8.74
N TRP A 28 7.88 5.12 8.20
CA TRP A 28 8.17 3.79 7.67
C TRP A 28 7.82 3.69 6.18
N GLU A 29 8.35 2.66 5.51
CA GLU A 29 7.98 2.33 4.14
C GLU A 29 6.48 2.07 4.03
N PHE A 30 5.89 2.40 2.88
CA PHE A 30 4.53 1.94 2.60
C PHE A 30 4.51 0.42 2.58
N LEU A 31 3.56 -0.17 3.31
CA LEU A 31 3.38 -1.61 3.39
C LEU A 31 2.20 -2.00 2.51
N PHE A 32 2.48 -2.64 1.39
CA PHE A 32 1.45 -3.20 0.52
C PHE A 32 0.76 -4.38 1.21
N ARG A 33 -0.54 -4.53 0.95
CA ARG A 33 -1.30 -5.71 1.30
C ARG A 33 -1.21 -6.70 0.16
N ALA A 34 -0.92 -7.96 0.45
CA ALA A 34 -1.03 -9.02 -0.56
C ALA A 34 -2.50 -9.50 -0.65
N HIS A 35 -2.98 -9.73 -1.86
CA HIS A 35 -4.24 -10.46 -2.12
C HIS A 35 -3.94 -11.62 -3.08
N PRO A 36 -3.49 -12.79 -2.57
CA PRO A 36 -3.13 -13.94 -3.40
C PRO A 36 -4.28 -14.46 -4.26
N ASP A 37 -5.51 -14.40 -3.75
CA ASP A 37 -6.75 -14.73 -4.44
C ASP A 37 -7.01 -13.86 -5.68
N ARG A 38 -6.38 -12.68 -5.76
CA ARG A 38 -6.45 -11.74 -6.88
C ARG A 38 -5.14 -11.60 -7.65
N GLY A 39 -4.11 -12.36 -7.29
CA GLY A 39 -2.77 -12.23 -7.87
C GLY A 39 -2.03 -10.94 -7.51
N LEU A 40 -2.50 -10.17 -6.52
CA LEU A 40 -1.91 -8.89 -6.12
C LEU A 40 -0.87 -9.10 -5.01
N THR A 41 0.22 -9.78 -5.34
CA THR A 41 1.27 -10.15 -4.38
C THR A 41 2.59 -9.43 -4.62
N THR A 42 2.67 -8.57 -5.64
CA THR A 42 3.87 -7.80 -6.02
C THR A 42 3.52 -6.36 -6.35
N VAL A 43 4.48 -5.44 -6.25
CA VAL A 43 4.26 -4.04 -6.66
C VAL A 43 3.99 -3.93 -8.16
N ALA A 44 4.55 -4.82 -8.98
CA ALA A 44 4.25 -4.87 -10.41
C ALA A 44 2.75 -5.12 -10.66
N THR A 45 2.20 -6.17 -10.04
CA THR A 45 0.76 -6.49 -10.13
C THR A 45 -0.13 -5.39 -9.57
N TRP A 46 0.32 -4.71 -8.50
CA TRP A 46 -0.37 -3.53 -7.98
C TRP A 46 -0.30 -2.34 -8.94
N THR A 47 0.85 -2.10 -9.57
CA THR A 47 1.04 -1.00 -10.52
C THR A 47 0.12 -1.17 -11.73
N GLU A 48 0.02 -2.40 -12.26
CA GLU A 48 -0.90 -2.71 -13.36
C GLU A 48 -2.36 -2.42 -12.99
N LEU A 49 -2.80 -2.83 -11.79
CA LEU A 49 -4.16 -2.57 -11.33
C LEU A 49 -4.39 -1.08 -11.10
N LEU A 50 -3.47 -0.40 -10.42
CA LEU A 50 -3.65 0.99 -10.00
C LEU A 50 -3.55 1.98 -11.17
N THR A 51 -2.82 1.63 -12.23
CA THR A 51 -2.74 2.46 -13.44
C THR A 51 -3.83 2.14 -14.47
N ALA A 52 -4.69 1.16 -14.20
CA ALA A 52 -5.84 0.87 -15.04
C ALA A 52 -6.79 2.08 -15.10
N PRO A 53 -7.46 2.32 -16.25
CA PRO A 53 -8.44 3.38 -16.37
C PRO A 53 -9.55 3.21 -15.33
N ASP A 54 -10.09 4.33 -14.86
CA ASP A 54 -11.20 4.39 -13.91
C ASP A 54 -10.90 3.83 -12.49
N VAL A 55 -9.63 3.54 -12.18
CA VAL A 55 -9.21 3.23 -10.79
C VAL A 55 -8.84 4.52 -10.06
N VAL A 56 -9.46 4.72 -8.89
CA VAL A 56 -9.19 5.88 -8.01
C VAL A 56 -8.54 5.39 -6.72
N ILE A 57 -7.42 5.99 -6.35
CA ILE A 57 -6.77 5.73 -5.07
C ILE A 57 -7.33 6.71 -4.03
N ARG A 58 -7.78 6.17 -2.90
CA ARG A 58 -8.37 6.95 -1.80
C ARG A 58 -7.70 6.61 -0.47
N ALA A 59 -7.26 7.62 0.25
CA ALA A 59 -6.79 7.51 1.63
C ALA A 59 -7.99 7.36 2.60
N GLU A 60 -7.77 6.80 3.79
CA GLU A 60 -8.83 6.57 4.79
C GLU A 60 -9.61 7.83 5.17
N HIS A 61 -8.97 9.00 5.08
CA HIS A 61 -9.59 10.30 5.36
C HIS A 61 -10.31 10.91 4.15
N GLY A 62 -10.55 10.12 3.10
CA GLY A 62 -11.33 10.50 1.91
C GLY A 62 -10.56 11.29 0.86
N ARG A 63 -9.28 11.60 1.04
CA ARG A 63 -8.47 12.26 0.01
C ARG A 63 -8.16 11.29 -1.12
N THR A 64 -8.36 11.73 -2.36
CA THR A 64 -7.98 10.97 -3.54
C THR A 64 -6.60 11.39 -4.04
N GLU A 65 -5.85 10.43 -4.58
CA GLU A 65 -4.53 10.64 -5.21
C GLU A 65 -4.51 9.93 -6.57
N THR A 66 -3.67 10.42 -7.48
CA THR A 66 -3.44 9.71 -8.74
C THR A 66 -2.54 8.50 -8.53
N ALA A 67 -2.63 7.51 -9.42
CA ALA A 67 -1.77 6.33 -9.38
C ALA A 67 -0.28 6.71 -9.48
N GLU A 68 0.06 7.68 -10.33
CA GLU A 68 1.42 8.16 -10.51
C GLU A 68 1.99 8.76 -9.22
N GLU A 69 1.27 9.71 -8.61
CA GLU A 69 1.70 10.34 -7.34
C GLU A 69 1.84 9.30 -6.24
N PHE A 70 0.84 8.43 -6.09
CA PHE A 70 0.84 7.39 -5.07
C PHE A 70 2.02 6.44 -5.20
N LEU A 71 2.23 5.89 -6.40
CA LEU A 71 3.29 4.92 -6.65
C LEU A 71 4.68 5.54 -6.47
N ALA A 72 4.87 6.80 -6.87
CA ALA A 72 6.14 7.51 -6.72
C ALA A 72 6.64 7.55 -5.26
N TRP A 73 5.75 7.76 -4.30
CA TRP A 73 6.14 7.76 -2.88
C TRP A 73 6.01 6.39 -2.22
N ALA A 74 5.00 5.58 -2.56
CA ALA A 74 4.77 4.27 -1.95
C ALA A 74 5.91 3.27 -2.25
N THR A 75 6.53 3.41 -3.42
CA THR A 75 7.65 2.56 -3.85
C THR A 75 9.03 3.12 -3.49
N ARG A 76 9.12 4.33 -2.90
CA ARG A 76 10.41 4.94 -2.55
C ARG A 76 11.15 4.09 -1.50
N ARG A 77 12.44 3.84 -1.74
CA ARG A 77 13.35 3.07 -0.86
C ARG A 77 14.69 3.78 -0.65
N PRO A 78 15.35 3.60 0.51
CA PRO A 78 14.75 3.22 1.79
C PRO A 78 13.83 4.35 2.28
N ALA A 79 12.85 4.06 3.15
CA ALA A 79 12.13 5.12 3.86
C ALA A 79 13.13 5.91 4.70
N THR A 80 13.63 7.01 4.15
CA THR A 80 14.60 7.88 4.80
C THR A 80 13.84 8.77 5.77
N SER A 81 13.37 8.19 6.88
CA SER A 81 12.91 8.98 8.02
C SER A 81 14.07 9.07 9.03
N PRO A 82 14.64 10.26 9.28
CA PRO A 82 15.81 10.42 10.15
C PRO A 82 15.51 10.28 11.64
N GLU A 83 14.29 9.98 12.06
CA GLU A 83 13.96 9.80 13.47
C GLU A 83 13.95 8.32 13.86
N PRO A 84 14.81 7.87 14.78
CA PRO A 84 14.70 6.55 15.37
C PRO A 84 13.44 6.50 16.23
N MET A 85 12.31 6.19 15.62
CA MET A 85 11.10 5.80 16.36
C MET A 85 11.43 4.52 17.13
N ARG A 86 11.50 4.61 18.46
CA ARG A 86 11.68 3.46 19.35
C ARG A 86 10.58 2.44 19.09
N ALA A 87 10.91 1.39 18.35
CA ALA A 87 10.02 0.28 18.11
C ALA A 87 9.74 -0.45 19.43
N HIS A 88 8.57 -0.19 20.01
CA HIS A 88 8.03 -1.05 21.08
C HIS A 88 7.50 -2.39 20.55
N ALA A 89 7.47 -2.59 19.23
CA ALA A 89 7.08 -3.83 18.58
C ALA A 89 8.33 -4.56 18.06
N ARG A 90 8.75 -5.59 18.80
CA ARG A 90 9.75 -6.56 18.38
C ARG A 90 9.19 -7.36 17.17
N HIS A 91 9.98 -7.42 16.10
CA HIS A 91 9.80 -8.22 14.87
C HIS A 91 8.59 -7.88 13.98
N HIS A 92 8.73 -6.83 13.16
CA HIS A 92 8.01 -6.79 11.88
C HIS A 92 8.92 -7.38 10.81
N ILE A 93 8.78 -8.67 10.52
CA ILE A 93 9.32 -9.24 9.29
C ILE A 93 8.40 -8.70 8.18
N SER A 94 8.86 -7.70 7.42
CA SER A 94 8.18 -7.32 6.20
C SER A 94 8.67 -8.24 5.08
N TYR A 95 7.74 -8.99 4.48
CA TYR A 95 8.05 -9.68 3.21
C TYR A 95 8.36 -8.63 2.16
N ARG A 96 9.39 -8.88 1.35
CA ARG A 96 9.76 -8.00 0.24
C ARG A 96 9.55 -8.71 -1.09
N ASP A 97 9.00 -8.02 -2.07
CA ASP A 97 9.00 -8.52 -3.44
C ASP A 97 10.39 -8.40 -4.09
N GLU A 98 10.53 -8.89 -5.33
CA GLU A 98 11.80 -8.82 -6.08
C GLU A 98 12.30 -7.37 -6.26
N GLY A 99 11.40 -6.39 -6.26
CA GLY A 99 11.70 -4.95 -6.30
C GLY A 99 12.07 -4.34 -4.94
N GLY A 100 12.09 -5.15 -3.88
CA GLY A 100 12.43 -4.73 -2.52
C GLY A 100 11.32 -4.01 -1.78
N ALA A 101 10.07 -4.05 -2.29
CA ALA A 101 8.92 -3.40 -1.68
C ALA A 101 8.31 -4.20 -0.55
N ALA A 102 8.00 -3.52 0.56
CA ALA A 102 7.52 -4.17 1.78
C ALA A 102 6.02 -4.52 1.71
N PHE A 103 5.69 -5.71 2.19
CA PHE A 103 4.33 -6.24 2.33
C PHE A 103 4.01 -6.58 3.79
N LEU A 104 2.71 -6.56 4.12
CA LEU A 104 2.20 -6.96 5.43
C LEU A 104 2.34 -8.48 5.67
N ASP A 105 2.92 -8.84 6.82
CA ASP A 105 3.32 -10.20 7.23
C ASP A 105 2.15 -11.23 7.26
N HIS A 106 0.97 -10.81 7.68
CA HIS A 106 -0.19 -11.71 7.88
C HIS A 106 -0.90 -12.14 6.58
N ALA A 107 -0.39 -11.76 5.40
CA ALA A 107 -1.08 -11.93 4.12
C ALA A 107 -0.55 -13.10 3.26
N PHE A 108 0.45 -13.85 3.75
CA PHE A 108 1.08 -14.98 3.03
C PHE A 108 0.86 -16.36 3.70
N CYS A 109 -0.16 -16.51 4.55
CA CYS A 109 -0.52 -17.78 5.19
C CYS A 109 -1.50 -18.61 4.36
#